data_AF-A0A7H0Y1S1-F1
#
_entry.id   AF-A0A7H0Y1S1-F1
#
_cell.length_a   1.000
_cell.length_b   1.000
_cell.length_c   1.000
_cell.angle_alpha   90.00
_cell.angle_beta   90.00
_cell.angle_gamma   90.00
#
_symmetry.space_group_name_H-M   'P 1'
#
loop_
_entity.id
_entity.type
_entity.pdbx_description
1 polymer ?
#
loop_
_entity_poly.entity_id
_entity_poly.type
_entity_poly.pdbx_seq_one_letter_code
_entity_poly.pdbx_strand_id
1 'polypeptide(L)'
;MKYPNYSRYQKATAYLKERYNLRWIAFGGLSMGNTEKIKNDLVKTHSLSELRSIKLNVNAQLDRYKQANVIVPVVVFILTTTFSLITSFTSAISNTYNDLFSADKINSYKAKIEMVQEGYRLNTNMVTFIMFFVLLIACFYFQRYFWVSLMNNIVCEAFDEKKSFDENVKESNKKKKVQLPNRLKL
;
A
#
# COMPACT_ATOMS: atom_id res chain seq x y z
N MET A 1 -26.80 -11.95 12.86
CA MET A 1 -25.86 -12.35 11.77
C MET A 1 -24.71 -13.12 12.41
N LYS A 2 -24.40 -14.33 11.91
CA LYS A 2 -23.29 -15.15 12.42
C LYS A 2 -22.00 -14.60 11.80
N TYR A 3 -21.11 -14.03 12.60
CA TYR A 3 -19.87 -13.46 12.09
C TYR A 3 -19.01 -14.55 11.41
N PRO A 4 -18.36 -14.25 10.28
CA PRO A 4 -17.56 -15.24 9.57
C PRO A 4 -16.34 -15.64 10.41
N ASN A 5 -16.01 -16.93 10.41
CA ASN A 5 -14.86 -17.46 11.14
C ASN A 5 -13.56 -16.99 10.45
N TYR A 6 -12.68 -16.32 11.19
CA TYR A 6 -11.43 -15.76 10.65
C TYR A 6 -10.50 -16.84 10.07
N SER A 7 -10.60 -18.10 10.55
CA SER A 7 -9.80 -19.23 10.07
C SER A 7 -10.03 -19.58 8.59
N ARG A 8 -11.14 -19.13 8.00
CA ARG A 8 -11.46 -19.37 6.58
C ARG A 8 -10.74 -18.42 5.63
N TYR A 9 -10.07 -17.40 6.14
CA TYR A 9 -9.45 -16.36 5.32
C TYR A 9 -7.96 -16.59 5.15
N GLN A 10 -7.50 -16.58 3.91
CA GLN A 10 -6.06 -16.60 3.57
C GLN A 10 -5.35 -15.29 3.97
N LYS A 11 -6.10 -14.17 4.05
CA LYS A 11 -5.57 -12.84 4.39
C LYS A 11 -6.40 -12.24 5.51
N ALA A 12 -5.74 -11.84 6.60
CA ALA A 12 -6.40 -11.14 7.70
C ALA A 12 -7.06 -9.82 7.26
N THR A 13 -6.51 -9.14 6.25
CA THR A 13 -7.11 -7.91 5.70
C THR A 13 -8.41 -8.18 4.92
N ALA A 14 -8.56 -9.37 4.34
CA ALA A 14 -9.80 -9.78 3.68
C ALA A 14 -10.89 -10.08 4.73
N TYR A 15 -10.51 -10.76 5.81
CA TYR A 15 -11.39 -10.98 6.96
C TYR A 15 -11.91 -9.66 7.53
N LEU A 16 -11.02 -8.72 7.85
CA LEU A 16 -11.38 -7.41 8.41
C LEU A 16 -12.25 -6.61 7.43
N LYS A 17 -11.95 -6.67 6.13
CA LYS A 17 -12.75 -6.00 5.11
C LYS A 17 -14.19 -6.51 5.07
N GLU A 18 -14.38 -7.83 5.12
CA GLU A 18 -15.71 -8.43 5.06
C GLU A 18 -16.50 -8.20 6.35
N ARG A 19 -15.87 -8.42 7.51
CA ARG A 19 -16.51 -8.27 8.82
C ARG A 19 -17.06 -6.85 9.05
N TYR A 20 -16.33 -5.83 8.62
CA TYR A 20 -16.69 -4.43 8.84
C TYR A 20 -17.21 -3.74 7.58
N ASN A 21 -17.53 -4.51 6.52
CA ASN A 21 -18.05 -4.01 5.24
C ASN A 21 -17.25 -2.81 4.67
N LEU A 22 -15.92 -2.94 4.65
CA LEU A 22 -15.00 -1.84 4.32
C LEU A 22 -14.81 -1.67 2.79
N ARG A 23 -15.92 -1.62 2.04
CA ARG A 23 -15.94 -1.65 0.55
C ARG A 23 -15.15 -0.51 -0.11
N TRP A 24 -15.33 0.73 0.36
CA TRP A 24 -14.69 1.94 -0.20
C TRP A 24 -13.43 2.38 0.55
N ILE A 25 -13.22 1.83 1.73
CA ILE A 25 -12.14 2.22 2.65
C ILE A 25 -10.80 1.58 2.22
N ALA A 26 -10.84 0.65 1.26
CA ALA A 26 -9.68 0.14 0.53
C ALA A 26 -8.86 1.22 -0.22
N PHE A 27 -9.34 2.48 -0.29
CA PHE A 27 -8.61 3.66 -0.74
C PHE A 27 -7.80 4.38 0.36
N GLY A 28 -7.67 3.76 1.54
CA GLY A 28 -6.78 4.27 2.60
C GLY A 28 -7.39 5.34 3.50
N GLY A 29 -8.70 5.57 3.44
CA GLY A 29 -9.37 6.51 4.33
C GLY A 29 -10.33 5.80 5.27
N LEU A 30 -9.96 5.62 6.54
CA LEU A 30 -10.84 5.16 7.61
C LEU A 30 -10.91 6.29 8.64
N SER A 31 -12.10 6.80 8.94
CA SER A 31 -12.24 7.89 9.92
C SER A 31 -11.77 7.40 11.30
N MET A 32 -11.18 8.29 12.10
CA MET A 32 -10.71 7.95 13.46
C MET A 32 -11.80 7.27 14.30
N GLY A 33 -13.05 7.75 14.24
CA GLY A 33 -14.16 7.13 14.95
C GLY A 33 -14.51 5.72 14.47
N ASN A 34 -14.34 5.41 13.19
CA ASN A 34 -14.52 4.04 12.69
C ASN A 34 -13.34 3.14 13.07
N THR A 35 -12.12 3.69 13.08
CA THR A 35 -10.92 2.99 13.55
C THR A 35 -11.09 2.54 15.00
N GLU A 36 -11.53 3.45 15.87
CA GLU A 36 -11.77 3.16 17.28
C GLU A 36 -12.90 2.15 17.48
N LYS A 37 -14.00 2.25 16.71
CA LYS A 37 -15.09 1.26 16.74
C LYS A 37 -14.60 -0.15 16.37
N ILE A 38 -13.79 -0.27 15.33
CA ILE A 38 -13.23 -1.56 14.90
C ILE A 38 -12.31 -2.13 15.98
N LYS A 39 -11.40 -1.31 16.52
CA LYS A 39 -10.50 -1.70 17.62
C LYS A 39 -11.31 -2.23 18.82
N ASN A 40 -12.29 -1.46 19.29
CA ASN A 40 -13.10 -1.81 20.44
C ASN A 40 -13.94 -3.08 20.20
N ASP A 41 -14.45 -3.30 18.97
CA ASP A 41 -15.13 -4.54 18.61
C ASP A 41 -14.17 -5.74 18.62
N LEU A 42 -12.97 -5.60 18.08
CA LEU A 42 -11.94 -6.65 18.09
C LEU A 42 -11.60 -7.09 19.52
N VAL A 43 -11.37 -6.14 20.42
CA VAL A 43 -11.08 -6.39 21.84
C VAL A 43 -12.23 -7.17 22.51
N LYS A 44 -13.48 -6.79 22.23
CA LYS A 44 -14.65 -7.43 22.84
C LYS A 44 -14.91 -8.84 22.30
N THR A 45 -14.71 -9.05 21.01
CA THR A 45 -15.22 -10.24 20.31
C THR A 45 -14.21 -11.37 20.13
N HIS A 46 -12.91 -11.08 20.16
CA HIS A 46 -11.87 -12.09 19.91
C HIS A 46 -11.07 -12.38 21.18
N SER A 47 -10.76 -13.63 21.44
CA SER A 47 -9.81 -14.02 22.47
C SER A 47 -8.39 -13.53 22.16
N LEU A 48 -7.53 -13.50 23.17
CA LEU A 48 -6.14 -13.03 23.03
C LEU A 48 -5.36 -13.86 22.00
N SER A 49 -5.59 -15.18 21.94
CA SER A 49 -4.95 -16.07 20.96
C SER A 49 -5.41 -15.81 19.54
N GLU A 50 -6.70 -15.53 19.33
CA GLU A 50 -7.25 -15.17 18.03
C GLU A 50 -6.68 -13.83 17.53
N LEU A 51 -6.64 -12.80 18.40
CA LEU A 51 -6.01 -11.52 18.08
C LEU A 51 -4.52 -11.68 17.74
N ARG A 52 -3.81 -12.56 18.46
CA ARG A 52 -2.41 -12.89 18.14
C ARG A 52 -2.28 -13.48 16.73
N SER A 53 -3.16 -14.40 16.36
CA SER A 53 -3.16 -15.01 15.03
C SER A 53 -3.45 -13.98 13.93
N ILE A 54 -4.43 -13.11 14.14
CA ILE A 54 -4.76 -12.02 13.21
C ILE A 54 -3.56 -11.06 13.10
N LYS A 55 -2.96 -10.63 14.23
CA LYS A 55 -1.78 -9.75 14.28
C LYS A 55 -0.61 -10.32 13.48
N LEU A 56 -0.28 -11.60 13.68
CA LEU A 56 0.79 -12.27 12.93
C LEU A 56 0.52 -12.26 11.42
N ASN A 57 -0.71 -12.56 11.00
CA ASN A 57 -1.08 -12.59 9.59
C ASN A 57 -1.11 -11.20 8.93
N VAL A 58 -1.52 -10.15 9.64
CA VAL A 58 -1.47 -8.78 9.10
C VAL A 58 -0.03 -8.27 9.05
N ASN A 59 0.79 -8.54 10.07
CA ASN A 59 2.22 -8.19 10.06
C ASN A 59 2.96 -8.86 8.90
N ALA A 60 2.74 -10.17 8.67
CA ALA A 60 3.35 -10.88 7.56
C ALA A 60 2.96 -10.29 6.19
N GLN A 61 1.72 -9.82 6.04
CA GLN A 61 1.29 -9.08 4.85
C GLN A 61 2.02 -7.75 4.74
N LEU A 62 2.09 -6.97 5.83
CA LEU A 62 2.77 -5.69 5.85
C LEU A 62 4.25 -5.82 5.49
N ASP A 63 4.93 -6.84 6.02
CA ASP A 63 6.35 -7.09 5.75
C ASP A 63 6.58 -7.45 4.28
N ARG A 64 5.66 -8.20 3.65
CA ARG A 64 5.69 -8.41 2.19
C ARG A 64 5.62 -7.09 1.43
N TYR A 65 4.79 -6.14 1.86
CA TYR A 65 4.72 -4.83 1.20
C TYR A 65 5.93 -3.93 1.53
N LYS A 66 6.57 -4.08 2.70
CA LYS A 66 7.83 -3.38 3.01
C LYS A 66 9.01 -3.89 2.17
N GLN A 67 9.02 -5.18 1.83
CA GLN A 67 10.04 -5.78 0.95
C GLN A 67 9.98 -5.26 -0.51
N ALA A 68 8.97 -4.46 -0.87
CA ALA A 68 8.89 -3.81 -2.17
C ALA A 68 9.85 -2.63 -2.37
N ASN A 69 10.87 -2.47 -1.52
CA ASN A 69 12.08 -1.75 -1.93
C ASN A 69 12.66 -2.28 -3.27
N VAL A 70 12.29 -3.48 -3.71
CA VAL A 70 12.57 -4.01 -5.06
C VAL A 70 11.76 -3.32 -6.17
N ILE A 71 10.56 -2.79 -5.90
CA ILE A 71 9.71 -2.12 -6.90
C ILE A 71 10.26 -0.75 -7.27
N VAL A 72 10.87 -0.04 -6.31
CA VAL A 72 11.42 1.31 -6.54
C VAL A 72 12.49 1.31 -7.65
N PRO A 73 13.51 0.43 -7.64
CA PRO A 73 14.46 0.29 -8.74
C PRO A 73 13.80 -0.03 -10.09
N VAL A 74 12.76 -0.86 -10.10
CA VAL A 74 12.03 -1.21 -11.34
C VAL A 74 11.34 0.02 -11.93
N VAL A 75 10.68 0.82 -11.09
CA VAL A 75 10.06 2.08 -11.51
C VAL A 75 11.13 3.05 -12.01
N VAL A 76 12.21 3.25 -11.25
CA VAL A 76 13.33 4.13 -11.63
C VAL A 76 13.97 3.70 -12.94
N PHE A 77 14.14 2.40 -13.16
CA PHE A 77 14.65 1.85 -14.41
C PHE A 77 13.74 2.21 -15.58
N ILE A 78 12.43 1.94 -15.46
CA ILE A 78 11.46 2.27 -16.51
C ILE A 78 11.45 3.77 -16.81
N LEU A 79 11.45 4.61 -15.77
CA LEU A 79 11.55 6.07 -15.92
C LEU A 79 12.82 6.46 -16.68
N THR A 80 13.97 5.96 -16.26
CA THR A 80 15.28 6.28 -16.86
C THR A 80 15.33 5.87 -18.32
N THR A 81 14.91 4.65 -18.65
CA THR A 81 14.85 4.16 -20.04
C THR A 81 13.95 5.04 -20.89
N THR A 82 12.78 5.41 -20.34
CA THR A 82 11.80 6.24 -21.03
C THR A 82 12.33 7.65 -21.33
N PHE A 83 12.93 8.30 -20.32
CA PHE A 83 13.55 9.62 -20.49
C PHE A 83 14.73 9.57 -21.47
N SER A 84 15.52 8.50 -21.42
CA SER A 84 16.64 8.31 -22.34
C SER A 84 16.16 8.23 -23.79
N LEU A 85 15.10 7.46 -24.05
CA LEU A 85 14.50 7.37 -25.39
C LEU A 85 13.97 8.73 -25.88
N ILE A 86 13.24 9.46 -25.03
CA ILE A 86 12.77 10.83 -25.38
C ILE A 86 13.95 11.73 -25.74
N THR A 87 15.02 11.69 -24.93
CA THR A 87 16.21 12.52 -25.13
C THR A 87 16.92 12.15 -26.43
N SER A 88 17.13 10.86 -26.70
CA SER A 88 17.72 10.37 -27.95
C SER A 88 16.93 10.79 -29.18
N PHE A 89 15.59 10.68 -29.14
CA PHE A 89 14.75 11.18 -30.23
C PHE A 89 14.86 12.69 -30.40
N THR A 90 14.84 13.44 -29.30
CA THR A 90 14.95 14.91 -29.32
C THR A 90 16.29 15.35 -29.92
N SER A 91 17.38 14.70 -29.53
CA SER A 91 18.72 14.95 -30.09
C SER A 91 18.81 14.61 -31.57
N ALA A 92 18.22 13.49 -32.01
CA ALA A 92 18.19 13.12 -33.43
C ALA A 92 17.45 14.16 -34.29
N ILE A 93 16.35 14.71 -33.77
CA ILE A 93 15.60 15.79 -34.42
C ILE A 93 16.42 17.07 -34.47
N SER A 94 17.02 17.48 -33.35
CA SER A 94 17.84 18.69 -33.26
C SER A 94 19.00 18.65 -34.26
N ASN A 95 19.70 17.53 -34.36
CA ASN A 95 20.79 17.35 -35.32
C ASN A 95 20.29 17.41 -36.77
N THR A 96 19.16 16.75 -37.05
CA THR A 96 18.53 16.80 -38.39
C THR A 96 18.11 18.24 -38.74
N TYR A 97 17.60 19.01 -37.78
CA TYR A 97 17.22 20.41 -37.97
C TYR A 97 18.47 21.27 -38.23
N ASN A 98 19.53 21.13 -37.45
CA ASN A 98 20.77 21.89 -37.65
C ASN A 98 21.43 21.62 -39.02
N ASP A 99 21.40 20.37 -39.49
CA ASP A 99 21.88 19.99 -40.83
C ASP A 99 21.02 20.57 -41.96
N LEU A 100 19.72 20.77 -41.73
CA LEU A 100 18.78 21.33 -42.71
C LEU A 100 18.93 22.85 -42.89
N PHE A 101 19.17 23.58 -41.79
CA PHE A 101 19.31 25.05 -41.81
C PHE A 101 20.67 25.53 -42.28
N SER A 102 21.70 24.67 -42.23
CA SER A 102 23.01 24.96 -42.81
C SER A 102 23.06 24.80 -44.34
N ALA A 103 22.03 24.21 -44.96
CA ALA A 103 22.03 23.86 -46.39
C ALA A 103 21.03 24.63 -47.28
N ASP A 104 20.26 25.58 -46.75
CA ASP A 104 19.31 26.46 -47.47
C ASP A 104 18.34 25.73 -48.44
N LYS A 105 17.85 24.54 -48.05
CA LYS A 105 16.98 23.64 -48.85
C LYS A 105 15.60 23.41 -48.22
N ILE A 106 14.99 24.47 -47.66
CA ILE A 106 13.77 24.39 -46.84
C ILE A 106 12.59 23.72 -47.59
N ASN A 107 12.45 23.94 -48.90
CA ASN A 107 11.32 23.41 -49.68
C ASN A 107 11.48 21.95 -50.15
N SER A 108 12.70 21.42 -50.29
CA SER A 108 12.90 20.02 -50.74
C SER A 108 12.83 18.99 -49.61
N TYR A 109 12.69 19.45 -48.35
CA TYR A 109 12.76 18.61 -47.16
C TYR A 109 11.50 18.66 -46.28
N LYS A 110 10.46 19.38 -46.70
CA LYS A 110 9.19 19.49 -45.97
C LYS A 110 8.60 18.13 -45.57
N ALA A 111 8.61 17.16 -46.51
CA ALA A 111 8.16 15.79 -46.25
C ALA A 111 9.04 15.06 -45.21
N LYS A 112 10.36 15.29 -45.20
CA LYS A 112 11.27 14.72 -44.18
C LYS A 112 11.03 15.34 -42.80
N ILE A 113 10.77 16.65 -42.73
CA ILE A 113 10.44 17.34 -41.48
C ILE A 113 9.10 16.84 -40.93
N GLU A 114 8.08 16.70 -41.78
CA GLU A 114 6.76 16.18 -41.41
C GLU A 114 6.85 14.73 -40.92
N MET A 115 7.56 13.84 -41.63
CA MET A 115 7.78 12.46 -41.18
C MET A 115 8.49 12.37 -39.83
N VAL A 116 9.48 13.25 -39.58
CA VAL A 116 10.21 13.30 -38.32
C VAL A 116 9.32 13.81 -37.17
N GLN A 117 8.50 14.84 -37.42
CA GLN A 117 7.53 15.34 -36.43
C GLN A 117 6.44 14.32 -36.11
N GLU A 118 5.92 13.60 -37.11
CA GLU A 118 4.93 12.54 -36.89
C GLU A 118 5.51 11.37 -36.08
N GLY A 119 6.73 10.94 -36.40
CA GLY A 119 7.44 9.92 -35.63
C GLY A 119 7.67 10.35 -34.17
N TYR A 120 8.02 11.61 -33.94
CA TYR A 120 8.14 12.17 -32.59
C TYR A 120 6.81 12.13 -31.84
N ARG A 121 5.73 12.64 -32.44
CA ARG A 121 4.40 12.67 -31.82
C ARG A 121 3.92 11.28 -31.42
N LEU A 122 4.11 10.29 -32.29
CA LEU A 122 3.73 8.90 -32.01
C LEU A 122 4.55 8.32 -30.85
N ASN A 123 5.87 8.53 -30.84
CA ASN A 123 6.74 8.06 -29.76
C ASN A 123 6.44 8.74 -28.42
N THR A 124 6.23 10.06 -28.40
CA THR A 124 5.86 10.78 -27.17
C THR A 124 4.54 10.26 -26.63
N ASN A 125 3.52 10.05 -27.48
CA ASN A 125 2.23 9.52 -27.04
C ASN A 125 2.34 8.10 -26.46
N MET A 126 3.10 7.20 -27.10
CA MET A 126 3.34 5.85 -26.58
C MET A 126 4.06 5.88 -25.23
N VAL A 127 5.08 6.71 -25.11
CA VAL A 127 5.84 6.90 -23.87
C VAL A 127 4.94 7.46 -22.76
N THR A 128 4.16 8.51 -23.02
CA THR A 128 3.23 9.09 -22.05
C THR A 128 2.19 8.06 -21.61
N PHE A 129 1.70 7.24 -22.53
CA PHE A 129 0.80 6.14 -22.21
C PHE A 129 1.45 5.12 -21.26
N ILE A 130 2.65 4.62 -21.58
CA ILE A 130 3.39 3.68 -20.71
C ILE A 130 3.61 4.29 -19.32
N MET A 131 4.04 5.55 -19.26
CA MET A 131 4.24 6.30 -18.02
C MET A 131 2.98 6.37 -17.15
N PHE A 132 1.82 6.61 -17.78
CA PHE A 132 0.55 6.63 -17.08
C PHE A 132 0.23 5.28 -16.42
N PHE A 133 0.47 4.15 -17.11
CA PHE A 133 0.26 2.82 -16.52
C PHE A 133 1.22 2.52 -15.38
N VAL A 134 2.49 2.90 -15.51
CA VAL A 134 3.49 2.73 -14.45
C VAL A 134 3.07 3.50 -13.20
N LEU A 135 2.64 4.76 -13.36
CA LEU A 135 2.13 5.58 -12.26
C LEU A 135 0.86 4.97 -11.64
N LEU A 136 -0.08 4.48 -12.45
CA LEU A 136 -1.27 3.81 -11.95
C LEU A 136 -0.90 2.59 -11.10
N ILE A 137 0.00 1.73 -11.57
CA ILE A 137 0.47 0.55 -10.82
C ILE A 137 1.09 0.98 -9.49
N ALA A 138 1.92 2.01 -9.50
CA ALA A 138 2.52 2.57 -8.29
C ALA A 138 1.44 3.11 -7.32
N CYS A 139 0.47 3.88 -7.81
CA CYS A 139 -0.64 4.38 -7.00
C CYS A 139 -1.44 3.24 -6.37
N PHE A 140 -1.82 2.22 -7.15
CA PHE A 140 -2.52 1.05 -6.63
C PHE A 140 -1.69 0.29 -5.58
N TYR A 141 -0.37 0.19 -5.79
CA TYR A 141 0.55 -0.42 -4.86
C TYR A 141 0.59 0.32 -3.52
N PHE A 142 0.84 1.64 -3.53
CA PHE A 142 0.90 2.47 -2.34
C PHE A 142 -0.44 2.51 -1.59
N GLN A 143 -1.55 2.59 -2.32
CA GLN A 143 -2.88 2.53 -1.74
C GLN A 143 -3.11 1.22 -0.98
N ARG A 144 -2.68 0.08 -1.56
CA ARG A 144 -2.76 -1.22 -0.89
C ARG A 144 -1.83 -1.31 0.31
N TYR A 145 -0.61 -0.79 0.21
CA TYR A 145 0.31 -0.72 1.34
C TYR A 145 -0.30 0.06 2.51
N PHE A 146 -0.85 1.25 2.25
CA PHE A 146 -1.49 2.07 3.27
C PHE A 146 -2.64 1.33 3.96
N TRP A 147 -3.50 0.67 3.17
CA TRP A 147 -4.60 -0.14 3.69
C TRP A 147 -4.12 -1.22 4.67
N VAL A 148 -3.10 -1.99 4.29
CA VAL A 148 -2.56 -3.07 5.11
C VAL A 148 -1.90 -2.52 6.37
N SER A 149 -1.16 -1.40 6.25
CA SER A 149 -0.54 -0.71 7.37
C SER A 149 -1.56 -0.24 8.40
N LEU A 150 -2.66 0.38 7.94
CA LEU A 150 -3.74 0.81 8.82
C LEU A 150 -4.36 -0.36 9.58
N MET A 151 -4.73 -1.44 8.87
CA MET A 151 -5.29 -2.64 9.51
C MET A 151 -4.32 -3.24 10.53
N ASN A 152 -3.01 -3.18 10.25
CA ASN A 152 -1.99 -3.67 11.18
C ASN A 152 -2.00 -2.89 12.49
N ASN A 153 -2.03 -1.57 12.42
CA ASN A 153 -2.04 -0.72 13.61
C ASN A 153 -3.28 -0.97 14.46
N ILE A 154 -4.46 -1.06 13.83
CA ILE A 154 -5.72 -1.35 14.54
C ILE A 154 -5.66 -2.69 15.28
N VAL A 155 -5.15 -3.73 14.62
CA VAL A 155 -5.04 -5.07 15.23
C VAL A 155 -3.97 -5.09 16.32
N CYS A 156 -2.85 -4.38 16.12
CA CYS A 156 -1.80 -4.26 17.13
C CYS A 156 -2.33 -3.60 18.40
N GLU A 157 -2.98 -2.45 18.27
CA GLU A 157 -3.59 -1.74 19.41
C GLU A 157 -4.64 -2.58 20.10
N ALA A 158 -5.54 -3.24 19.36
CA ALA A 158 -6.55 -4.13 19.94
C ALA A 158 -5.91 -5.30 20.70
N PHE A 159 -4.82 -5.87 20.19
CA PHE A 159 -4.08 -6.93 20.86
C PHE A 159 -3.42 -6.43 22.16
N ASP A 160 -2.77 -5.27 22.12
CA ASP A 160 -2.06 -4.72 23.27
C ASP A 160 -3.04 -4.27 24.38
N GLU A 161 -4.19 -3.71 24.00
CA GLU A 161 -5.29 -3.38 24.91
C GLU A 161 -5.88 -4.63 25.57
N LYS A 162 -6.16 -5.69 24.81
CA LYS A 162 -6.65 -6.95 25.38
C LYS A 162 -5.62 -7.63 26.29
N LYS A 163 -4.35 -7.58 25.90
CA LYS A 163 -3.25 -8.13 26.71
C LYS A 163 -3.14 -7.42 28.06
N SER A 164 -3.17 -6.09 28.08
CA SER A 164 -3.11 -5.31 29.32
C SER A 164 -4.33 -5.53 30.21
N PHE A 165 -5.53 -5.67 29.63
CA PHE A 165 -6.73 -6.04 30.38
C PHE A 165 -6.57 -7.41 31.07
N ASP A 166 -6.12 -8.43 30.36
CA ASP A 166 -5.92 -9.78 30.91
C ASP A 166 -4.82 -9.80 32.01
N GLU A 167 -3.76 -9.01 31.86
CA GLU A 167 -2.70 -8.84 32.86
C GLU A 167 -3.22 -8.16 34.14
N ASN A 168 -3.97 -7.08 34.00
CA ASN A 168 -4.59 -6.35 35.12
C ASN A 168 -5.57 -7.22 35.92
N VAL A 169 -6.36 -8.06 35.24
CA VAL A 169 -7.27 -9.02 35.88
C VAL A 169 -6.48 -10.08 36.66
N LYS A 170 -5.39 -10.60 36.09
CA LYS A 170 -4.53 -11.58 36.78
C LYS A 170 -3.88 -10.99 38.03
N GLU A 171 -3.35 -9.77 37.95
CA GLU A 171 -2.78 -9.09 39.11
C GLU A 171 -3.81 -8.83 40.21
N SER A 172 -4.99 -8.36 39.84
CA SER A 172 -6.08 -8.10 40.79
C SER A 172 -6.50 -9.39 41.52
N ASN A 173 -6.58 -10.50 40.78
CA ASN A 173 -6.88 -11.81 41.36
C ASN A 173 -5.74 -12.32 42.25
N LYS A 174 -4.48 -12.08 41.89
CA LYS A 174 -3.32 -12.41 42.72
C LYS A 174 -3.34 -11.62 44.03
N LYS A 175 -3.62 -10.31 43.98
CA LYS A 175 -3.76 -9.45 45.18
C LYS A 175 -4.90 -9.94 46.10
N LYS A 176 -6.07 -10.29 45.56
CA LYS A 176 -7.18 -10.87 46.33
C LYS A 176 -6.82 -12.20 47.00
N LYS A 177 -6.14 -13.11 46.28
CA LYS A 177 -5.68 -14.39 46.81
C LYS A 177 -4.63 -14.27 47.90
N VAL A 178 -3.81 -13.21 47.91
CA VAL A 178 -2.82 -12.95 48.97
C VAL A 178 -3.47 -12.31 50.21
N GLN A 179 -4.53 -11.50 50.03
CA GLN A 179 -5.26 -10.88 51.15
C GLN A 179 -6.17 -11.85 51.92
N LEU A 180 -6.78 -12.84 51.24
CA LEU A 180 -7.62 -13.86 51.88
C LEU A 180 -6.91 -14.66 53.01
N PRO A 181 -5.70 -15.22 52.80
CA PRO A 181 -4.99 -15.98 53.83
C PRO A 181 -4.46 -15.12 54.97
N ASN A 182 -4.22 -13.81 54.75
CA ASN A 182 -3.83 -12.89 55.82
C ASN A 182 -5.01 -12.49 56.72
N ARG A 183 -6.25 -12.56 56.23
CA ARG A 183 -7.46 -12.31 57.04
C ARG A 183 -7.93 -13.53 57.83
N LEU A 184 -7.54 -14.74 57.46
CA LEU A 184 -7.87 -16.00 58.15
C LEU A 184 -6.86 -16.37 59.25
N LYS A 185 -5.84 -15.54 59.46
CA LYS A 185 -4.79 -15.71 60.49
C LYS A 185 -4.86 -14.65 61.61
N LEU A 186 -5.94 -13.86 61.64
CA LEU A 186 -6.33 -12.93 62.70
C LEU A 186 -7.58 -13.49 63.39
#